data_AF-A0A6A3DW14-F1
#
_entry.id   AF-A0A6A3DW14-F1
#
_cell.length_a   1.000
_cell.length_b   1.000
_cell.length_c   1.000
_cell.angle_alpha   90.00
_cell.angle_beta   90.00
_cell.angle_gamma   90.00
#
_symmetry.space_group_name_H-M   'P 1'
#
loop_
_entity.id
_entity.type
_entity.pdbx_description
1 polymer ?
#
loop_
_entity_poly.entity_id
_entity_poly.type
_entity_poly.pdbx_seq_one_letter_code
_entity_poly.pdbx_strand_id
1 'polypeptide(L)'
;MKLSAVIAAAVAASPTVAEKEFCGLWNSTQTDDYTIYNNLWGAHDDPKGGQCTGLDSVDGSNIAWHTSFNWTGSSWQVKSFANAALKFDPVQLAKVSSIPSTME
;
A
#
# COMPACT_ATOMS: atom_id res chain seq x y z
N MET A 1 15.12 54.60 -11.29
CA MET A 1 15.16 53.35 -10.51
C MET A 1 13.98 52.49 -10.92
N LYS A 2 14.20 51.38 -11.62
CA LYS A 2 13.16 50.38 -11.91
C LYS A 2 13.49 49.16 -11.05
N LEU A 3 12.70 48.89 -10.02
CA LEU A 3 12.78 47.65 -9.26
C LEU A 3 11.94 46.60 -10.00
N SER A 4 12.60 45.59 -10.55
CA SER A 4 11.93 44.39 -11.05
C SER A 4 11.79 43.40 -9.89
N ALA A 5 10.56 43.09 -9.49
CA ALA A 5 10.28 42.05 -8.51
C ALA A 5 10.22 40.69 -9.21
N VAL A 6 11.03 39.73 -8.74
CA VAL A 6 10.99 38.34 -9.18
C VAL A 6 10.11 37.58 -8.19
N ILE A 7 8.97 37.05 -8.66
CA ILE A 7 8.11 36.17 -7.87
C ILE A 7 8.68 34.76 -8.00
N ALA A 8 9.22 34.21 -6.91
CA ALA A 8 9.60 32.82 -6.85
C ALA A 8 8.35 31.97 -6.58
N ALA A 9 7.99 31.09 -7.53
CA ALA A 9 6.98 30.08 -7.31
C ALA A 9 7.57 28.99 -6.40
N ALA A 10 6.99 28.81 -5.21
CA ALA A 10 7.33 27.70 -4.33
C ALA A 10 6.68 26.42 -4.88
N VAL A 11 7.50 25.49 -5.36
CA VAL A 11 7.04 24.13 -5.66
C VAL A 11 6.92 23.40 -4.32
N ALA A 12 5.69 23.17 -3.86
CA ALA A 12 5.46 22.30 -2.71
C ALA A 12 5.82 20.87 -3.12
N ALA A 13 7.01 20.41 -2.74
CA ALA A 13 7.35 19.00 -2.80
C ALA A 13 6.66 18.30 -1.62
N SER A 14 5.57 17.57 -1.89
CA SER A 14 5.01 16.63 -0.92
C SER A 14 6.07 15.56 -0.61
N PRO A 15 6.27 15.16 0.65
CA PRO A 15 7.19 14.09 0.98
C PRO A 15 6.60 12.77 0.45
N THR A 16 7.07 12.32 -0.71
CA THR A 16 6.84 10.95 -1.18
C THR A 16 7.69 10.02 -0.32
N VAL A 17 7.10 9.45 0.73
CA VAL A 17 7.72 8.33 1.45
C VAL A 17 7.46 7.07 0.63
N ALA A 18 8.34 6.82 -0.33
CA ALA A 18 8.45 5.51 -0.95
C ALA A 18 9.27 4.64 0.00
N GLU A 19 8.64 3.66 0.63
CA GLU A 19 9.36 2.69 1.44
C GLU A 19 9.95 1.61 0.56
N LYS A 20 11.08 1.03 0.97
CA LYS A 20 11.72 -0.05 0.21
C LYS A 20 10.77 -1.26 0.14
N GLU A 21 10.58 -1.80 -1.07
CA GLU A 21 9.82 -3.03 -1.29
C GLU A 21 10.27 -4.16 -0.35
N PHE A 22 9.29 -4.96 0.08
CA PHE A 22 9.49 -6.14 0.90
C PHE A 22 8.94 -7.39 0.21
N CYS A 23 9.73 -8.46 0.21
CA CYS A 23 9.41 -9.70 -0.52
C CYS A 23 9.22 -10.93 0.40
N GLY A 24 9.33 -10.74 1.72
CA GLY A 24 9.19 -11.83 2.69
C GLY A 24 7.75 -12.33 2.80
N LEU A 25 7.56 -13.59 3.20
CA LEU A 25 6.25 -14.25 3.27
C LEU A 25 5.23 -13.46 4.11
N TRP A 26 5.67 -12.98 5.27
CA TRP A 26 4.84 -12.30 6.27
C TRP A 26 5.28 -10.87 6.51
N ASN A 27 6.07 -10.30 5.60
CA ASN A 27 6.50 -8.93 5.74
C ASN A 27 5.32 -7.98 5.51
N SER A 28 5.38 -6.86 6.20
CA SER A 28 4.39 -5.80 6.12
C SER A 28 5.04 -4.45 6.39
N THR A 29 4.40 -3.39 5.92
CA THR A 29 4.64 -2.03 6.40
C THR A 29 3.38 -1.44 7.02
N GLN A 30 3.55 -0.41 7.85
CA GLN A 30 2.49 0.26 8.58
C GLN A 30 2.50 1.77 8.29
N THR A 31 1.31 2.30 8.03
CA THR A 31 1.00 3.73 8.08
C THR A 31 0.17 4.02 9.33
N ASP A 32 -0.30 5.25 9.54
CA ASP A 32 -1.18 5.57 10.66
C ASP A 32 -2.50 4.76 10.58
N ASP A 33 -3.11 4.71 9.40
CA ASP A 33 -4.43 4.12 9.20
C ASP A 33 -4.40 2.69 8.63
N TYR A 34 -3.29 2.23 8.06
CA TYR A 34 -3.22 0.93 7.38
C TYR A 34 -2.03 0.08 7.81
N THR A 35 -2.20 -1.24 7.69
CA THR A 35 -1.09 -2.18 7.56
C THR A 35 -1.12 -2.80 6.17
N ILE A 36 -0.06 -2.64 5.41
CA ILE A 36 0.09 -3.24 4.07
C ILE A 36 0.86 -4.54 4.22
N TYR A 37 0.23 -5.66 3.87
CA TYR A 37 0.80 -7.00 3.98
C TYR A 37 1.26 -7.54 2.63
N ASN A 38 2.37 -8.28 2.60
CA ASN A 38 2.73 -9.11 1.44
C ASN A 38 1.89 -10.39 1.41
N ASN A 39 1.72 -11.02 2.58
CA ASN A 39 0.82 -12.16 2.86
C ASN A 39 0.89 -13.28 1.81
N LEU A 40 2.06 -13.92 1.72
CA LEU A 40 2.35 -14.99 0.77
C LEU A 40 1.97 -16.39 1.32
N TRP A 41 0.77 -16.52 1.86
CA TRP A 41 0.33 -17.72 2.59
C TRP A 41 0.36 -19.02 1.76
N GLY A 42 0.15 -18.91 0.45
CA GLY A 42 0.14 -20.02 -0.50
C GLY A 42 1.44 -20.16 -1.30
N ALA A 43 2.51 -19.43 -0.99
CA ALA A 43 3.74 -19.45 -1.79
C ALA A 43 4.44 -20.81 -1.80
N HIS A 44 4.20 -21.66 -0.80
CA HIS A 44 4.75 -23.01 -0.76
C HIS A 44 4.25 -23.92 -1.90
N ASP A 45 3.09 -23.61 -2.48
CA ASP A 45 2.54 -24.30 -3.65
C ASP A 45 3.25 -23.92 -4.97
N ASP A 46 4.12 -22.91 -4.93
CA ASP A 46 4.99 -22.53 -6.03
C ASP A 46 6.37 -22.05 -5.56
N PRO A 47 7.27 -22.98 -5.22
CA PRO A 47 8.58 -22.63 -4.66
C PRO A 47 9.50 -21.83 -5.59
N LYS A 48 9.15 -21.69 -6.88
CA LYS A 48 9.92 -20.93 -7.88
C LYS A 48 9.35 -19.55 -8.14
N GLY A 49 8.14 -19.27 -7.66
CA GLY A 49 7.52 -17.97 -7.76
C GLY A 49 8.01 -17.00 -6.69
N GLY A 50 7.52 -15.77 -6.76
CA GLY A 50 7.84 -14.74 -5.79
C GLY A 50 6.96 -13.50 -5.94
N GLN A 51 6.94 -12.69 -4.90
CA GLN A 51 6.20 -11.44 -4.86
C GLN A 51 6.85 -10.44 -3.91
N CYS A 52 6.92 -9.18 -4.34
CA CYS A 52 7.35 -8.04 -3.55
C CYS A 52 6.22 -7.00 -3.50
N THR A 53 6.06 -6.36 -2.35
CA THR A 53 5.02 -5.34 -2.11
C THR A 53 5.71 -4.09 -1.55
N GLY A 54 5.22 -2.91 -1.90
CA GLY A 54 5.79 -1.63 -1.50
C GLY A 54 4.74 -0.55 -1.27
N LEU A 55 5.02 0.37 -0.34
CA LEU A 55 4.25 1.58 -0.12
C LEU A 55 4.89 2.72 -0.93
N ASP A 56 4.10 3.36 -1.79
CA ASP A 56 4.55 4.42 -2.70
C ASP A 56 4.37 5.81 -2.08
N SER A 57 3.22 6.06 -1.45
CA SER A 57 2.92 7.34 -0.80
C SER A 57 1.79 7.25 0.23
N VAL A 58 1.76 8.23 1.13
CA VAL A 58 0.72 8.44 2.14
C VAL A 58 0.28 9.90 2.08
N ASP A 59 -1.01 10.16 1.93
CA ASP A 59 -1.63 11.49 1.98
C ASP A 59 -2.93 11.43 2.80
N GLY A 60 -2.84 11.78 4.08
CA GLY A 60 -3.92 11.57 5.04
C GLY A 60 -4.30 10.09 5.12
N SER A 61 -5.59 9.80 4.94
CA SER A 61 -6.14 8.44 4.91
C SER A 61 -6.04 7.75 3.55
N ASN A 62 -5.39 8.38 2.57
CA ASN A 62 -5.16 7.79 1.24
C ASN A 62 -3.74 7.23 1.17
N ILE A 63 -3.61 6.04 0.59
CA ILE A 63 -2.34 5.38 0.37
C ILE A 63 -2.22 4.98 -1.10
N ALA A 64 -1.02 5.06 -1.64
CA ALA A 64 -0.65 4.41 -2.89
C ALA A 64 0.36 3.31 -2.58
N TRP A 65 0.14 2.13 -3.16
CA TRP A 65 0.99 0.97 -2.95
C TRP A 65 0.93 0.06 -4.17
N HIS A 66 1.93 -0.80 -4.31
CA HIS A 66 2.01 -1.74 -5.40
C HIS A 66 2.40 -3.13 -4.90
N THR A 67 2.11 -4.12 -5.73
CA THR A 67 2.66 -5.47 -5.60
C THR A 67 3.08 -5.98 -6.97
N SER A 68 4.27 -6.55 -7.05
CA SER A 68 4.85 -7.16 -8.25
C SER A 68 5.07 -8.64 -7.97
N PHE A 69 4.59 -9.52 -8.85
CA PHE A 69 4.67 -10.97 -8.64
C PHE A 69 5.01 -11.75 -9.91
N ASN A 70 5.56 -12.94 -9.72
CA ASN A 70 5.72 -13.96 -10.73
C ASN A 70 5.35 -15.31 -10.12
N TRP A 71 4.19 -15.84 -10.47
CA TRP A 71 3.70 -17.15 -10.02
C TRP A 71 3.48 -18.06 -11.22
N THR A 72 4.00 -19.29 -11.15
CA THR A 72 4.00 -20.33 -12.18
C THR A 72 3.43 -21.68 -11.71
N GLY A 73 3.04 -21.78 -10.43
CA GLY A 73 2.45 -22.99 -9.83
C GLY A 73 1.02 -23.27 -10.31
N SER A 74 0.31 -24.16 -9.61
CA SER A 74 -1.02 -24.61 -10.03
C SER A 74 -2.01 -23.44 -10.23
N SER A 75 -2.90 -23.56 -11.21
CA SER A 75 -3.91 -22.55 -11.55
C SER A 75 -5.07 -22.47 -10.55
N TRP A 76 -5.17 -23.44 -9.63
CA TRP A 76 -6.30 -23.57 -8.71
C TRP A 76 -6.00 -23.14 -7.28
N GLN A 77 -4.73 -22.87 -6.96
CA GLN A 77 -4.30 -22.46 -5.63
C GLN A 77 -3.93 -20.98 -5.63
N VAL A 78 -4.51 -20.22 -4.71
CA VAL A 78 -4.12 -18.83 -4.45
C VAL A 78 -2.74 -18.83 -3.80
N LYS A 79 -1.84 -17.95 -4.26
CA LYS A 79 -0.44 -17.90 -3.79
C LYS A 79 -0.21 -16.86 -2.70
N SER A 80 -0.99 -15.79 -2.71
CA SER A 80 -0.85 -14.66 -1.81
C SER A 80 -2.15 -13.88 -1.71
N PHE A 81 -2.21 -12.97 -0.75
CA PHE A 81 -3.23 -11.93 -0.68
C PHE A 81 -2.61 -10.65 -0.13
N ALA A 82 -1.78 -9.99 -0.95
CA ALA A 82 -1.26 -8.68 -0.61
C ALA A 82 -2.42 -7.68 -0.51
N ASN A 83 -2.47 -6.94 0.60
CA ASN A 83 -3.60 -6.08 0.90
C ASN A 83 -3.21 -4.94 1.83
N ALA A 84 -3.92 -3.81 1.73
CA ALA A 84 -3.94 -2.78 2.73
C ALA A 84 -5.10 -3.01 3.71
N ALA A 85 -4.79 -3.36 4.95
CA ALA A 85 -5.77 -3.56 6.01
C ALA A 85 -5.97 -2.27 6.80
N LEU A 86 -7.19 -1.76 6.84
CA LEU A 86 -7.56 -0.62 7.69
C LEU A 86 -7.38 -1.00 9.17
N LYS A 87 -6.78 -0.09 9.94
CA LYS A 87 -6.68 -0.17 11.39
C LYS A 87 -7.90 0.51 12.00
N PHE A 88 -8.74 -0.25 12.69
CA PHE A 88 -9.92 0.27 13.37
C PHE A 88 -10.34 -0.67 14.50
N ASP A 89 -11.03 -0.11 15.50
CA ASP A 89 -11.65 -0.92 16.54
C ASP A 89 -12.87 -1.66 15.97
N PRO A 90 -13.05 -2.96 16.23
CA PRO A 90 -14.22 -3.69 15.76
C PRO A 90 -15.54 -3.04 16.17
N VAL A 91 -16.40 -2.77 15.19
CA VAL A 91 -17.72 -2.14 15.38
C VAL A 91 -18.83 -3.11 15.00
N GLN A 92 -19.90 -3.16 15.79
CA GLN A 92 -21.11 -3.91 15.40
C GLN A 92 -21.75 -3.27 14.17
N LEU A 93 -22.13 -4.09 13.19
CA LEU A 93 -22.73 -3.60 11.93
C LEU A 93 -23.93 -2.67 12.14
N ALA A 94 -24.77 -2.93 13.16
CA ALA A 94 -25.91 -2.08 13.50
C ALA A 94 -25.54 -0.64 13.94
N LYS A 95 -24.27 -0.38 14.27
CA LYS A 95 -23.73 0.93 14.66
C LYS A 95 -22.97 1.62 13.53
N VAL A 96 -22.77 0.97 12.39
CA VAL A 96 -22.04 1.53 11.25
C VAL A 96 -23.00 2.36 10.39
N SER A 97 -22.73 3.66 10.28
CA SER A 97 -23.51 4.56 9.40
C SER A 97 -23.04 4.49 7.94
N SER A 98 -21.73 4.38 7.71
CA SER A 98 -21.14 4.33 6.38
C SER A 98 -19.73 3.76 6.42
N ILE A 99 -19.29 3.16 5.32
CA ILE A 99 -17.88 2.75 5.07
C ILE A 99 -17.48 3.30 3.70
N PRO A 100 -17.21 4.62 3.58
CA PRO A 100 -16.81 5.20 2.31
C PRO A 100 -15.43 4.67 1.90
N SER A 101 -15.26 4.35 0.61
CA SER A 101 -13.99 3.85 0.05
C SER A 101 -13.89 4.25 -1.42
N THR A 102 -12.67 4.56 -1.86
CA THR A 102 -12.29 4.79 -3.24
C THR A 102 -11.06 3.95 -3.55
N MET A 103 -11.01 3.35 -4.73
CA MET A 103 -9.86 2.57 -5.21
C MET A 103 -9.75 2.77 -6.72
N GLU A 104 -8.52 2.98 -7.21
CA GLU A 104 -8.19 3.26 -8.61
C GLU A 104 -7.26 2.19 -9.19
#